data_AF-A0A1Y4GDP1-F1
#
_entry.id   AF-A0A1Y4GDP1-F1
#
_cell.length_a   1.000
_cell.length_b   1.000
_cell.length_c   1.000
_cell.angle_alpha   90.00
_cell.angle_beta   90.00
_cell.angle_gamma   90.00
#
_symmetry.space_group_name_H-M   'P 1'
#
loop_
_entity.id
_entity.type
_entity.pdbx_description
1 polymer ?
#
loop_
_entity_poly.entity_id
_entity_poly.type
_entity_poly.pdbx_seq_one_letter_code
_entity_poly.pdbx_strand_id
1 'polypeptide(L)'
;MLPKTSREEEVEDLLEEQYPEPPARLPEWAVSEAAEWRLLDDFDILAKAEERTGLSLDIKRVALPSGVWGIHLVRGERGRIFINSMLPLLWRRFALFHELYHLLYHTKGARFWSRSFVSMESFENRADTFAWAALWPEWEEGQYRDWDGEESWPC
;
A
#
# COMPACT_ATOMS: atom_id res chain seq x y z
N MET A 1 25.91 26.89 -30.63
CA MET A 1 24.53 26.76 -30.13
C MET A 1 24.52 25.55 -29.22
N LEU A 2 24.43 25.76 -27.91
CA LEU A 2 24.22 24.66 -26.96
C LEU A 2 22.72 24.36 -26.94
N PRO A 3 22.28 23.10 -26.98
CA PRO A 3 20.87 22.79 -26.79
C PRO A 3 20.47 23.25 -25.39
N LYS A 4 19.44 24.08 -25.32
CA LYS A 4 18.73 24.33 -24.07
C LYS A 4 17.86 23.11 -23.82
N THR A 5 18.43 22.08 -23.22
CA THR A 5 17.62 21.03 -22.58
C THR A 5 17.03 21.71 -21.35
N SER A 6 15.75 22.05 -21.42
CA SER A 6 15.05 22.67 -20.31
C SER A 6 14.98 21.65 -19.18
N ARG A 7 15.23 22.13 -17.95
CA ARG A 7 15.02 21.40 -16.70
C ARG A 7 13.61 20.78 -16.58
N GLU A 8 12.68 21.19 -17.45
CA GLU A 8 11.30 20.72 -17.57
C GLU A 8 11.21 19.32 -18.22
N GLU A 9 12.11 18.95 -19.13
CA GLU A 9 12.12 17.60 -19.74
C GLU A 9 12.68 16.54 -18.77
N GLU A 10 13.61 16.92 -17.87
CA GLU A 10 14.16 16.01 -16.85
C GLU A 10 13.18 15.70 -15.71
N VAL A 11 12.16 16.54 -15.47
CA VAL A 11 11.10 16.25 -14.48
C VAL A 11 10.00 15.38 -15.08
N GLU A 12 9.78 15.43 -16.39
CA GLU A 12 8.76 14.65 -17.09
C GLU A 12 9.18 13.17 -17.16
N ASP A 13 10.46 12.88 -17.36
CA ASP A 13 11.02 11.52 -17.39
C ASP A 13 11.09 10.84 -16.00
N LEU A 14 10.96 11.60 -14.91
CA LEU A 14 10.86 11.06 -13.53
C LEU A 14 9.42 10.71 -13.13
N LEU A 15 8.43 11.05 -13.96
CA LEU A 15 7.00 10.90 -13.66
C LEU A 15 6.34 9.68 -14.33
N GLU A 16 7.04 8.96 -15.19
CA GLU A 16 6.58 7.64 -15.64
C GLU A 16 6.98 6.55 -14.63
N GLU A 17 6.62 6.74 -13.34
CA GLU A 17 6.49 5.58 -12.44
C GLU A 17 5.36 4.73 -13.01
N GLN A 18 5.72 3.70 -13.78
CA GLN A 18 4.77 2.78 -14.39
C GLN A 18 4.14 1.94 -13.29
N TYR A 19 2.97 2.38 -12.86
CA TYR A 19 2.20 1.64 -11.89
C TYR A 19 1.69 0.32 -12.51
N PRO A 20 1.70 -0.79 -11.76
CA PRO A 20 1.27 -2.08 -12.26
C PRO A 20 -0.20 -2.03 -12.62
N GLU A 21 -0.56 -2.69 -13.70
CA GLU A 21 -1.97 -2.88 -14.03
C GLU A 21 -2.62 -3.87 -13.04
N PRO A 22 -3.92 -3.69 -12.76
CA PRO A 22 -4.67 -4.70 -12.02
C PRO A 22 -4.58 -6.05 -12.72
N PRO A 23 -4.47 -7.16 -11.96
CA PRO A 23 -4.45 -8.49 -12.55
C PRO A 23 -5.76 -8.78 -13.28
N ALA A 24 -5.68 -9.44 -14.45
CA ALA A 24 -6.84 -9.78 -15.26
C ALA A 24 -7.91 -10.60 -14.52
N ARG A 25 -7.49 -11.38 -13.51
CA ARG A 25 -8.38 -12.08 -12.58
C ARG A 25 -7.72 -12.20 -11.22
N LEU A 26 -8.46 -11.84 -10.18
CA LEU A 26 -8.05 -12.09 -8.81
C LEU A 26 -8.30 -13.55 -8.41
N PRO A 27 -7.35 -14.20 -7.74
CA PRO A 27 -7.55 -15.55 -7.22
C PRO A 27 -8.53 -15.55 -6.04
N GLU A 28 -9.28 -16.65 -5.90
CA GLU A 28 -10.37 -16.76 -4.90
C GLU A 28 -9.90 -16.54 -3.47
N TRP A 29 -8.69 -16.99 -3.12
CA TRP A 29 -8.12 -16.79 -1.79
C TRP A 29 -8.00 -15.30 -1.45
N ALA A 30 -7.51 -14.48 -2.39
CA ALA A 30 -7.30 -13.05 -2.17
C ALA A 30 -8.65 -12.33 -2.08
N VAL A 31 -9.60 -12.72 -2.94
CA VAL A 31 -10.97 -12.19 -2.90
C VAL A 31 -11.63 -12.47 -1.56
N SER A 32 -11.46 -13.67 -1.01
CA SER A 32 -12.02 -14.07 0.27
C SER A 32 -11.34 -13.39 1.45
N GLU A 33 -10.00 -13.34 1.48
CA GLU A 33 -9.24 -12.72 2.58
C GLU A 33 -9.42 -11.21 2.60
N ALA A 34 -9.47 -10.56 1.43
CA ALA A 34 -9.65 -9.12 1.33
C ALA A 34 -11.09 -8.66 1.53
N ALA A 35 -12.08 -9.56 1.48
CA ALA A 35 -13.50 -9.21 1.47
C ALA A 35 -13.92 -8.32 2.64
N GLU A 36 -13.35 -8.57 3.81
CA GLU A 36 -13.65 -7.84 5.05
C GLU A 36 -12.87 -6.53 5.23
N TRP A 37 -12.00 -6.18 4.28
CA TRP A 37 -11.18 -4.97 4.28
C TRP A 37 -11.65 -3.94 3.26
N ARG A 38 -12.50 -4.37 2.33
CA ARG A 38 -13.08 -3.52 1.27
C ARG A 38 -13.93 -2.41 1.87
N LEU A 39 -13.86 -1.23 1.26
CA LEU A 39 -14.73 -0.07 1.57
C LEU A 39 -14.65 0.42 3.03
N LEU A 40 -13.67 -0.04 3.81
CA LEU A 40 -13.40 0.46 5.15
C LEU A 40 -12.61 1.76 5.06
N ASP A 41 -12.86 2.74 5.93
CA ASP A 41 -11.97 3.90 6.02
C ASP A 41 -10.64 3.55 6.73
N ASP A 42 -9.71 4.50 6.79
CA ASP A 42 -8.41 4.29 7.46
C ASP A 42 -8.57 3.95 8.96
N PHE A 43 -9.61 4.47 9.63
CA PHE A 43 -9.87 4.21 11.05
C PHE A 43 -10.36 2.77 11.26
N ASP A 44 -11.34 2.33 10.47
CA ASP A 44 -11.90 0.99 10.53
C ASP A 44 -10.85 -0.08 10.16
N ILE A 45 -9.98 0.21 9.19
CA ILE A 45 -8.82 -0.63 8.87
C ILE A 45 -7.90 -0.76 10.08
N LEU A 46 -7.53 0.36 10.70
CA LEU A 46 -6.65 0.35 11.86
C LEU A 46 -7.26 -0.45 13.00
N ALA A 47 -8.49 -0.15 13.40
CA ALA A 47 -9.17 -0.84 14.51
C ALA A 47 -9.22 -2.35 14.29
N LYS A 48 -9.57 -2.79 13.08
CA LYS A 48 -9.63 -4.20 12.70
C LYS A 48 -8.24 -4.86 12.69
N ALA A 49 -7.22 -4.14 12.23
CA ALA A 49 -5.84 -4.63 12.21
C ALA A 49 -5.26 -4.74 13.64
N GLU A 50 -5.57 -3.80 14.52
CA GLU A 50 -5.20 -3.86 15.94
C GLU A 50 -5.84 -5.07 16.63
N GLU A 51 -7.13 -5.32 16.40
CA GLU A 51 -7.84 -6.50 16.93
C GLU A 51 -7.17 -7.82 16.50
N ARG A 52 -6.73 -7.90 15.24
CA ARG A 52 -6.12 -9.12 14.68
C ARG A 52 -4.69 -9.36 15.11
N THR A 53 -3.91 -8.29 15.22
CA THR A 53 -2.47 -8.38 15.48
C THR A 53 -2.15 -8.27 16.97
N GLY A 54 -3.04 -7.69 17.77
CA GLY A 54 -2.78 -7.30 19.15
C GLY A 54 -1.80 -6.12 19.28
N LEU A 55 -1.44 -5.48 18.17
CA LEU A 55 -0.59 -4.28 18.16
C LEU A 55 -1.46 -3.04 18.31
N SER A 56 -0.87 -1.97 18.85
CA SER A 56 -1.37 -0.61 18.65
C SER A 56 -0.77 -0.05 17.36
N LEU A 57 -1.61 0.38 16.43
CA LEU A 57 -1.25 0.73 15.06
C LEU A 57 -1.52 2.21 14.76
N ASP A 58 -0.76 2.74 13.81
CA ASP A 58 -0.83 4.13 13.35
C ASP A 58 -0.54 4.19 11.85
N ILE A 59 -1.22 5.06 11.11
CA ILE A 59 -0.96 5.31 9.68
C ILE A 59 -0.41 6.73 9.54
N LYS A 60 0.73 6.88 8.86
CA LYS A 60 1.32 8.18 8.56
C LYS A 60 1.56 8.36 7.06
N ARG A 61 1.06 9.46 6.52
CA ARG A 61 1.36 9.90 5.16
C ARG A 61 2.56 10.85 5.21
N VAL A 62 3.67 10.48 4.60
CA VAL A 62 4.92 11.26 4.62
C VAL A 62 5.61 11.19 3.26
N ALA A 63 6.42 12.19 2.92
CA ALA A 63 7.24 12.12 1.72
C ALA A 63 8.32 11.03 1.91
N LEU A 64 8.26 9.97 1.11
CA LEU A 64 9.26 8.90 1.08
C LEU A 64 10.14 9.02 -0.19
N PRO A 65 11.34 8.40 -0.21
CA PRO A 65 12.16 8.35 -1.40
C PRO A 65 11.41 7.80 -2.63
N SER A 66 11.80 8.23 -3.82
CA SER A 66 11.28 7.68 -5.08
C SER A 66 11.47 6.15 -5.14
N GLY A 67 10.48 5.44 -5.70
CA GLY A 67 10.42 3.98 -5.70
C GLY A 67 10.01 3.33 -4.37
N VAL A 68 9.76 4.10 -3.31
CA VAL A 68 9.22 3.59 -2.03
C VAL A 68 7.77 4.02 -1.88
N TRP A 69 6.85 3.07 -1.90
CA TRP A 69 5.41 3.35 -1.82
C TRP A 69 4.86 3.31 -0.40
N GLY A 70 5.36 2.36 0.38
CA GLY A 70 5.02 2.20 1.78
C GLY A 70 6.13 1.47 2.53
N ILE A 71 6.09 1.56 3.85
CA ILE A 71 6.84 0.72 4.77
C ILE A 71 6.01 0.51 6.04
N HIS A 72 6.06 -0.68 6.62
CA HIS A 72 5.59 -0.92 7.98
C HIS A 72 6.77 -1.11 8.95
N LEU A 73 6.60 -0.64 10.19
CA LEU A 73 7.56 -0.81 11.27
C LEU A 73 6.85 -1.31 12.52
N VAL A 74 7.36 -2.38 13.14
CA VAL A 74 6.85 -2.92 14.40
C VAL A 74 7.95 -2.89 15.46
N ARG A 75 7.63 -2.33 16.64
CA ARG A 75 8.52 -2.28 17.80
C ARG A 75 7.73 -2.57 19.07
N GLY A 76 7.95 -3.75 19.65
CA GLY A 76 7.18 -4.21 20.80
C GLY A 76 5.71 -4.37 20.41
N GLU A 77 4.82 -3.77 21.18
CA GLU A 77 3.36 -3.81 20.98
C GLU A 77 2.86 -2.67 20.06
N ARG A 78 3.76 -1.93 19.41
CA ARG A 78 3.39 -0.82 18.52
C ARG A 78 3.82 -1.09 17.10
N GLY A 79 2.91 -0.93 16.16
CA GLY A 79 3.17 -0.91 14.72
C GLY A 79 2.86 0.46 14.12
N ARG A 80 3.48 0.76 12.98
CA ARG A 80 3.15 1.93 12.17
C ARG A 80 3.30 1.61 10.70
N ILE A 81 2.33 2.04 9.90
CA ILE A 81 2.40 2.04 8.44
C ILE A 81 2.72 3.46 7.99
N PHE A 82 3.77 3.60 7.18
CA PHE A 82 4.08 4.84 6.49
C PHE A 82 3.73 4.67 5.02
N ILE A 83 2.96 5.61 4.48
CA ILE A 83 2.58 5.65 3.07
C ILE A 83 3.20 6.89 2.43
N ASN A 84 3.76 6.73 1.24
CA ASN A 84 4.34 7.85 0.51
C ASN A 84 3.25 8.84 0.11
N SER A 85 3.30 10.05 0.67
CA SER A 85 2.34 11.13 0.39
C SER A 85 2.48 11.68 -1.03
N MET A 86 3.56 11.34 -1.75
CA MET A 86 3.76 11.77 -3.15
C MET A 86 2.99 10.90 -4.16
N LEU A 87 2.47 9.75 -3.74
CA LEU A 87 1.68 8.88 -4.60
C LEU A 87 0.30 9.47 -4.92
N PRO A 88 -0.28 9.17 -6.09
CA PRO A 88 -1.71 9.37 -6.33
C PRO A 88 -2.56 8.63 -5.28
N LEU A 89 -3.76 9.14 -4.99
CA LEU A 89 -4.57 8.66 -3.85
C LEU A 89 -4.89 7.16 -3.93
N LEU A 90 -5.20 6.65 -5.12
CA LEU A 90 -5.36 5.22 -5.35
C LEU A 90 -4.11 4.42 -4.95
N TRP A 91 -2.92 4.88 -5.33
CA TRP A 91 -1.67 4.20 -5.04
C TRP A 91 -1.28 4.30 -3.56
N ARG A 92 -1.65 5.38 -2.89
CA ARG A 92 -1.57 5.45 -1.41
C ARG A 92 -2.44 4.35 -0.77
N ARG A 93 -3.64 4.13 -1.31
CA ARG A 93 -4.58 3.13 -0.83
C ARG A 93 -4.10 1.70 -1.11
N PHE A 94 -3.58 1.46 -2.31
CA PHE A 94 -2.92 0.22 -2.67
C PHE A 94 -1.76 -0.10 -1.71
N ALA A 95 -0.84 0.86 -1.51
CA ALA A 95 0.29 0.71 -0.61
C ALA A 95 -0.16 0.41 0.83
N LEU A 96 -1.25 1.03 1.30
CA LEU A 96 -1.81 0.73 2.61
C LEU A 96 -2.20 -0.75 2.75
N PHE A 97 -2.94 -1.30 1.79
CA PHE A 97 -3.34 -2.70 1.85
C PHE A 97 -2.15 -3.66 1.66
N HIS A 98 -1.16 -3.28 0.86
CA HIS A 98 0.08 -4.03 0.71
C HIS A 98 0.82 -4.13 2.06
N GLU A 99 1.06 -3.00 2.73
CA GLU A 99 1.73 -2.99 4.04
C GLU A 99 0.89 -3.64 5.15
N LEU A 100 -0.43 -3.53 5.06
CA LEU A 100 -1.34 -4.22 5.97
C LEU A 100 -1.21 -5.75 5.84
N TYR A 101 -1.13 -6.27 4.61
CA TYR A 101 -0.88 -7.70 4.39
C TYR A 101 0.40 -8.14 5.10
N HIS A 102 1.47 -7.36 4.95
CA HIS A 102 2.70 -7.62 5.67
C HIS A 102 2.48 -7.63 7.18
N LEU A 103 1.80 -6.65 7.77
CA LEU A 103 1.54 -6.65 9.22
C LEU A 103 0.76 -7.88 9.70
N LEU A 104 -0.26 -8.31 8.95
CA LEU A 104 -1.11 -9.44 9.32
C LEU A 104 -0.38 -10.79 9.25
N TYR A 105 0.46 -10.97 8.24
CA TYR A 105 1.05 -12.28 7.92
C TYR A 105 2.56 -12.37 8.23
N HIS A 106 3.22 -11.24 8.50
CA HIS A 106 4.65 -11.16 8.80
C HIS A 106 4.92 -11.06 10.32
N THR A 107 4.43 -12.02 11.09
CA THR A 107 4.62 -12.03 12.56
C THR A 107 5.98 -12.59 13.02
N LYS A 108 6.84 -13.13 12.13
CA LYS A 108 8.09 -13.83 12.54
C LYS A 108 9.36 -13.60 11.69
N GLY A 109 9.41 -12.54 10.88
CA GLY A 109 10.64 -12.08 10.23
C GLY A 109 11.25 -13.05 9.19
N ALA A 110 12.19 -12.54 8.39
CA ALA A 110 12.91 -13.29 7.34
C ALA A 110 13.51 -14.64 7.80
N ARG A 111 13.78 -14.80 9.11
CA ARG A 111 14.29 -16.05 9.71
C ARG A 111 13.29 -17.20 9.68
N PHE A 112 11.99 -16.95 9.87
CA PHE A 112 10.96 -17.99 9.75
C PHE A 112 10.84 -18.46 8.29
N TRP A 113 10.93 -17.53 7.35
CA TRP A 113 10.79 -17.77 5.91
C TRP A 113 11.99 -18.45 5.27
N SER A 114 13.21 -18.29 5.80
CA SER A 114 14.34 -19.15 5.41
C SER A 114 14.07 -20.65 5.59
N ARG A 115 13.04 -21.02 6.37
CA ARG A 115 12.59 -22.39 6.63
C ARG A 115 11.28 -22.77 5.94
N SER A 116 10.55 -21.80 5.39
CA SER A 116 9.32 -22.01 4.63
C SER A 116 9.65 -21.87 3.16
N PHE A 117 9.28 -22.81 2.29
CA PHE A 117 9.63 -22.78 0.85
C PHE A 117 8.99 -21.62 0.04
N VAL A 118 8.52 -20.54 0.68
CA VAL A 118 7.95 -19.37 0.05
C VAL A 118 9.08 -18.37 -0.25
N SER A 119 9.31 -18.07 -1.52
CA SER A 119 10.27 -17.04 -1.92
C SER A 119 9.78 -15.64 -1.54
N MET A 120 10.70 -14.69 -1.34
CA MET A 120 10.35 -13.29 -1.07
C MET A 120 9.48 -12.70 -2.19
N GLU A 121 9.81 -13.01 -3.45
CA GLU A 121 9.03 -12.63 -4.63
C GLU A 121 7.58 -13.16 -4.58
N SER A 122 7.38 -14.40 -4.11
CA SER A 122 6.04 -14.95 -3.94
C SER A 122 5.25 -14.27 -2.83
N PHE A 123 5.92 -13.64 -1.86
CA PHE A 123 5.28 -12.96 -0.74
C PHE A 123 4.87 -11.54 -1.10
N GLU A 124 5.74 -10.79 -1.77
CA GLU A 124 5.39 -9.47 -2.35
C GLU A 124 4.24 -9.61 -3.35
N ASN A 125 4.29 -10.63 -4.23
CA ASN A 125 3.19 -10.90 -5.15
C ASN A 125 1.86 -11.20 -4.43
N ARG A 126 1.90 -11.83 -3.26
CA ARG A 126 0.70 -12.07 -2.44
C ARG A 126 0.19 -10.78 -1.81
N ALA A 127 1.07 -9.93 -1.31
CA ALA A 127 0.71 -8.62 -0.78
C ALA A 127 0.04 -7.76 -1.87
N ASP A 128 0.62 -7.73 -3.08
CA ASP A 128 0.03 -7.01 -4.23
C ASP A 128 -1.32 -7.58 -4.64
N THR A 129 -1.43 -8.92 -4.69
CA THR A 129 -2.71 -9.58 -5.03
C THR A 129 -3.79 -9.29 -3.98
N PHE A 130 -3.43 -9.29 -2.70
CA PHE A 130 -4.33 -8.91 -1.62
C PHE A 130 -4.74 -7.43 -1.73
N ALA A 131 -3.78 -6.54 -1.97
CA ALA A 131 -4.04 -5.11 -2.13
C ALA A 131 -5.01 -4.83 -3.28
N TRP A 132 -4.80 -5.46 -4.44
CA TRP A 132 -5.76 -5.39 -5.54
C TRP A 132 -7.14 -5.94 -5.17
N ALA A 133 -7.21 -7.04 -4.43
CA ALA A 133 -8.48 -7.64 -4.02
C ALA A 133 -9.25 -6.79 -2.99
N ALA A 134 -8.54 -6.02 -2.16
CA ALA A 134 -9.13 -5.09 -1.20
C ALA A 134 -9.59 -3.80 -1.88
N LEU A 135 -8.84 -3.33 -2.87
CA LEU A 135 -9.09 -2.10 -3.62
C LEU A 135 -10.07 -2.28 -4.79
N TRP A 136 -10.40 -3.52 -5.14
CA TRP A 136 -11.15 -3.84 -6.37
C TRP A 136 -12.46 -3.05 -6.53
N PRO A 137 -13.33 -2.94 -5.50
CA PRO A 137 -14.56 -2.17 -5.61
C PRO A 137 -14.30 -0.67 -5.85
N GLU A 138 -13.35 -0.07 -5.11
CA GLU A 138 -13.01 1.34 -5.26
C GLU A 138 -12.42 1.65 -6.65
N TRP A 139 -11.68 0.70 -7.23
CA TRP A 139 -11.11 0.80 -8.56
C TRP A 139 -12.18 0.67 -9.67
N GLU A 140 -13.04 -0.35 -9.62
CA GLU A 140 -14.09 -0.58 -10.63
C GLU A 140 -15.09 0.58 -10.70
N GLU A 141 -15.45 1.14 -9.55
CA GLU A 141 -16.44 2.21 -9.44
C GLU A 141 -15.82 3.61 -9.60
N GLY A 142 -14.49 3.72 -9.71
CA GLY A 142 -13.79 4.99 -9.87
C GLY A 142 -13.87 5.93 -8.66
N GLN A 143 -14.22 5.41 -7.48
CA GLN A 143 -14.46 6.18 -6.26
C GLN A 143 -13.24 6.99 -5.79
N TYR A 144 -12.04 6.54 -6.16
CA TYR A 144 -10.78 7.23 -5.85
C TYR A 144 -10.66 8.62 -6.46
N ARG A 145 -11.48 8.95 -7.46
CA ARG A 145 -11.46 10.26 -8.15
C ARG A 145 -12.08 11.37 -7.31
N ASP A 146 -12.90 11.02 -6.32
CA ASP A 146 -13.59 11.98 -5.44
C ASP A 146 -12.82 12.22 -4.13
N TRP A 147 -11.68 11.57 -3.92
CA TRP A 147 -10.87 11.68 -2.70
C TRP A 147 -10.02 12.96 -2.61
N ASP A 148 -10.04 13.81 -3.64
CA ASP A 148 -9.35 15.10 -3.69
C ASP A 148 -9.95 16.18 -2.75
N GLY A 149 -10.95 15.81 -1.92
CA GLY A 149 -11.78 16.75 -1.14
C GLY A 149 -11.37 17.03 0.31
N GLU A 150 -10.49 16.25 0.95
CA GLU A 150 -10.21 16.37 2.39
C GLU A 150 -8.73 16.21 2.78
N GLU A 151 -7.85 17.08 2.28
CA GLU A 151 -6.54 17.32 2.95
C GLU A 151 -6.42 18.81 3.34
N SER A 152 -7.26 19.24 4.27
CA SER A 152 -6.99 20.42 5.09
C SER A 152 -7.27 20.15 6.56
N TRP A 153 -6.44 19.32 7.18
CA TRP A 153 -6.29 19.33 8.64
C TRP A 153 -5.15 20.27 8.99
N PRO A 154 -5.41 21.42 9.66
CA PRO A 154 -4.34 22.27 10.13
C PRO A 154 -3.57 21.54 11.24
N CYS A 155 -2.25 21.67 11.17
CA CYS A 155 -1.28 21.24 12.17
C CYS A 155 -1.60 21.75 13.58
#